data_AF-A0A8H4RA45-F1
#
_entry.id   AF-A0A8H4RA45-F1
#
_cell.length_a   1.000
_cell.length_b   1.000
_cell.length_c   1.000
_cell.angle_alpha   90.00
_cell.angle_beta   90.00
_cell.angle_gamma   90.00
#
_symmetry.space_group_name_H-M   'P 1'
#
loop_
_entity.id
_entity.type
_entity.pdbx_description
1 polymer ?
#
loop_
_entity_poly.entity_id
_entity_poly.type
_entity_poly.pdbx_seq_one_letter_code
_entity_poly.pdbx_strand_id
1 'polypeptide(L)'
;MPLNRQTLWNVKEIALQANYFPSTALPYYRNNDGSPHWSNWTDNNGVLHYTYHVTIDWRWDNNQKTCHVNIDPQTGAHTDTTWF
;
A
#
# COMPACT_ATOMS: atom_id res chain seq x y z
N MET A 1 5.18 -8.74 -10.72
CA MET A 1 5.51 -9.68 -9.64
C MET A 1 4.88 -9.13 -8.38
N PRO A 2 4.18 -9.95 -7.58
CA PRO A 2 3.55 -9.47 -6.36
C PRO A 2 4.59 -8.85 -5.43
N LEU A 3 4.15 -7.92 -4.58
CA LEU A 3 4.94 -7.44 -3.45
C LEU A 3 5.53 -8.63 -2.69
N ASN A 4 6.86 -8.63 -2.51
CA ASN A 4 7.50 -9.68 -1.74
C ASN A 4 7.01 -9.63 -0.28
N ARG A 5 7.05 -10.78 0.41
CA ARG A 5 6.52 -10.91 1.77
C ARG A 5 7.19 -9.96 2.77
N GLN A 6 8.50 -9.70 2.61
CA GLN A 6 9.24 -8.83 3.51
C GLN A 6 8.77 -7.38 3.39
N THR A 7 8.59 -6.88 2.18
CA THR A 7 8.09 -5.53 1.93
C THR A 7 6.69 -5.36 2.52
N LEU A 8 5.79 -6.33 2.30
CA LEU A 8 4.46 -6.30 2.88
C LEU A 8 4.49 -6.27 4.41
N TRP A 9 5.38 -7.04 5.03
CA TRP A 9 5.60 -7.03 6.47
C TRP A 9 6.11 -5.67 6.97
N ASN A 10 7.10 -5.09 6.30
CA ASN A 10 7.63 -3.77 6.65
C ASN A 10 6.54 -2.68 6.57
N VAL A 11 5.72 -2.70 5.52
CA VAL A 11 4.56 -1.80 5.39
C VAL A 11 3.57 -1.99 6.54
N LYS A 12 3.29 -3.24 6.92
CA LYS A 12 2.42 -3.55 8.06
C LYS A 12 2.98 -2.98 9.36
N GLU A 13 4.25 -3.23 9.66
CA GLU A 13 4.90 -2.78 10.89
C GLU A 13 4.88 -1.25 11.04
N ILE A 14 5.16 -0.52 9.94
CA ILE A 14 5.09 0.95 9.93
C ILE A 14 3.67 1.43 10.30
N ALA A 15 2.64 0.83 9.72
CA ALA A 15 1.26 1.19 10.04
C ALA A 15 0.85 0.85 11.48
N LEU A 16 1.32 -0.27 12.02
CA LEU A 16 1.06 -0.63 13.41
C LEU A 16 1.72 0.38 14.37
N GLN A 17 2.97 0.78 14.09
CA GLN A 17 3.66 1.80 14.88
C GLN A 17 2.98 3.17 14.79
N ALA A 18 2.42 3.52 13.63
CA ALA A 18 1.66 4.75 13.41
C ALA A 18 0.20 4.70 13.91
N ASN A 19 -0.26 3.56 14.45
CA ASN A 19 -1.65 3.31 14.84
C ASN A 19 -2.67 3.54 13.71
N TYR A 20 -2.30 3.26 12.45
CA TYR A 20 -3.22 3.41 11.32
C TYR A 20 -4.30 2.31 11.27
N PHE A 21 -3.98 1.12 11.78
CA PHE A 21 -4.90 -0.01 11.89
C PHE A 21 -4.44 -0.96 13.01
N PRO A 22 -5.31 -1.86 13.52
CA PRO A 22 -4.93 -2.88 14.50
C PRO A 22 -4.17 -4.06 13.87
N SER A 23 -3.49 -4.86 14.70
CA SER A 23 -2.72 -6.04 14.26
C SER A 23 -3.55 -7.10 13.53
N THR A 24 -4.87 -7.12 13.76
CA THR A 24 -5.85 -7.99 13.09
C THR A 24 -6.10 -7.60 11.63
N ALA A 25 -5.64 -6.44 11.18
CA ALA A 25 -5.81 -6.00 9.81
C ALA A 25 -5.11 -6.93 8.82
N LEU A 26 -5.86 -7.31 7.78
CA LEU A 26 -5.41 -8.15 6.68
C LEU A 26 -5.33 -7.31 5.39
N PRO A 27 -4.28 -7.52 4.57
CA PRO A 27 -4.15 -6.81 3.31
C PRO A 27 -5.13 -7.37 2.26
N TYR A 28 -5.78 -6.49 1.53
CA TYR A 28 -6.58 -6.79 0.35
C TYR A 28 -6.05 -5.99 -0.84
N TYR A 29 -5.64 -6.68 -1.90
CA TYR A 29 -5.12 -6.04 -3.10
C TYR A 29 -6.26 -5.78 -4.09
N ARG A 30 -6.47 -4.51 -4.48
CA ARG A 30 -7.56 -4.15 -5.41
C ARG A 30 -7.43 -4.81 -6.78
N ASN A 31 -6.21 -5.03 -7.24
CA ASN A 31 -5.91 -5.56 -8.56
C ASN A 31 -5.72 -7.10 -8.57
N ASN A 32 -6.03 -7.77 -7.45
CA ASN A 32 -6.03 -9.24 -7.26
C ASN A 32 -4.67 -9.95 -7.42
N ASP A 33 -3.70 -9.33 -8.11
CA ASP A 33 -2.37 -9.87 -8.39
C ASP A 33 -1.28 -9.38 -7.41
N GLY A 34 -1.64 -8.43 -6.53
CA GLY A 34 -0.73 -7.78 -5.58
C GLY A 34 0.52 -7.16 -6.22
N SER A 35 0.49 -6.93 -7.54
CA SER A 35 1.65 -6.48 -8.30
C SER A 35 1.62 -4.96 -8.48
N PRO A 36 2.79 -4.30 -8.45
CA PRO A 36 2.89 -2.89 -8.75
C PRO A 36 2.65 -2.65 -10.23
N HIS A 37 2.00 -1.53 -10.51
CA HIS A 37 1.72 -1.09 -11.86
C HIS A 37 1.71 0.44 -11.88
N TRP A 38 1.84 1.00 -13.08
CA TRP A 38 1.67 2.44 -13.27
C TRP A 38 0.18 2.77 -13.26
N SER A 39 -0.24 3.61 -12.32
CA SER A 39 -1.61 4.12 -12.30
C SER A 39 -1.68 5.48 -11.62
N ASN A 40 -2.79 6.16 -11.87
CA ASN A 40 -3.10 7.43 -11.24
C ASN A 40 -3.80 7.21 -9.90
N TRP A 41 -3.48 8.03 -8.92
CA TRP A 41 -4.22 8.15 -7.67
C TRP A 41 -4.25 9.59 -7.20
N THR A 42 -5.26 9.95 -6.41
CA THR A 42 -5.44 11.31 -5.92
C THR A 42 -5.31 11.32 -4.41
N ASP A 43 -4.49 12.23 -3.89
CA ASP A 43 -4.28 12.35 -2.45
C ASP A 43 -5.43 13.10 -1.76
N ASN A 44 -5.38 13.18 -0.42
CA ASN A 44 -6.39 13.88 0.38
C ASN A 44 -6.44 15.40 0.12
N ASN A 45 -5.42 15.97 -0.52
CA ASN A 45 -5.37 17.38 -0.90
C ASN A 45 -5.87 17.61 -2.34
N GLY A 46 -6.29 16.55 -3.04
CA GLY A 46 -6.76 16.62 -4.43
C GLY A 46 -5.64 16.62 -5.48
N VAL A 47 -4.40 16.33 -5.10
CA VAL A 47 -3.27 16.27 -6.05
C VAL A 47 -3.25 14.91 -6.74
N LEU A 48 -3.16 14.91 -8.07
CA LEU A 48 -3.04 13.71 -8.88
C LEU A 48 -1.57 13.27 -8.95
N HIS A 49 -1.34 12.00 -8.62
CA HIS A 49 -0.04 11.35 -8.66
C HIS A 49 -0.05 10.25 -9.71
N TYR A 50 1.00 10.18 -10.53
CA TYR A 50 1.23 9.06 -11.45
C TYR A 50 2.52 8.36 -11.05
N THR A 51 2.39 7.24 -10.34
CA THR A 51 3.52 6.49 -9.77
C THR A 51 3.41 5.00 -10.06
N TYR A 52 4.55 4.30 -10.01
CA TYR A 52 4.57 2.84 -10.02
C TYR A 52 4.34 2.32 -8.60
N HIS A 53 3.18 1.73 -8.33
CA HIS A 53 2.79 1.42 -6.96
C HIS A 53 1.83 0.23 -6.85
N VAL A 54 1.67 -0.28 -5.63
CA VAL A 54 0.59 -1.21 -5.27
C VAL A 54 -0.40 -0.51 -4.34
N THR A 55 -1.68 -0.56 -4.66
CA THR A 55 -2.74 -0.16 -3.73
C THR A 55 -3.14 -1.34 -2.85
N ILE A 56 -3.11 -1.13 -1.54
CA ILE A 56 -3.49 -2.13 -0.53
C ILE A 56 -4.59 -1.53 0.35
N ASP A 57 -5.70 -2.23 0.43
CA ASP A 57 -6.76 -1.97 1.40
C ASP A 57 -6.51 -2.86 2.63
N TRP A 58 -6.15 -2.29 3.76
CA TRP A 58 -6.04 -2.99 5.03
C TRP A 58 -7.41 -3.05 5.69
N ARG A 59 -7.94 -4.25 5.90
CA ARG A 59 -9.33 -4.45 6.38
C ARG A 59 -9.37 -5.15 7.73
N TRP A 60 -10.21 -4.68 8.63
CA TRP A 60 -10.47 -5.26 9.96
C TRP A 60 -11.85 -4.84 10.45
N ASP A 61 -12.64 -5.72 11.08
CA ASP A 61 -13.89 -5.35 11.77
C ASP A 61 -14.82 -4.39 10.99
N ASN A 62 -15.02 -4.64 9.68
CA ASN A 62 -15.76 -3.78 8.73
C ASN A 62 -15.18 -2.37 8.48
N ASN A 63 -13.98 -2.08 8.99
CA ASN A 63 -13.18 -0.91 8.69
C ASN A 63 -12.17 -1.20 7.59
N GLN A 64 -11.70 -0.12 6.95
CA GLN A 64 -10.67 -0.17 5.93
C GLN A 64 -9.73 1.04 6.07
N LYS A 65 -8.44 0.82 5.83
CA LYS A 65 -7.45 1.87 5.57
C LYS A 65 -6.76 1.58 4.25
N THR A 66 -6.66 2.57 3.37
CA THR A 66 -6.01 2.37 2.07
C THR A 66 -4.59 2.89 2.12
N CYS A 67 -3.64 2.22 1.50
CA CYS A 67 -2.33 2.78 1.24
C CYS A 67 -1.87 2.53 -0.19
N HIS A 68 -1.04 3.45 -0.67
CA HIS A 68 -0.29 3.32 -1.91
C HIS A 68 1.17 3.07 -1.55
N VAL A 69 1.67 1.88 -1.87
CA VAL A 69 3.06 1.48 -1.66
C VAL A 69 3.82 1.74 -2.96
N ASN A 70 4.60 2.82 -2.99
CA ASN A 70 5.40 3.19 -4.15
C ASN A 70 6.61 2.26 -4.27
N ILE A 71 6.84 1.78 -5.49
CA ILE A 71 7.90 0.83 -5.83
C ILE A 71 8.77 1.45 -6.91
N ASP A 72 10.08 1.29 -6.79
CA ASP A 72 11.00 1.60 -7.88
C ASP A 72 10.83 0.57 -9.01
N PRO A 73 10.46 0.97 -10.23
CA PRO A 73 10.22 0.06 -11.34
C PRO A 73 11.49 -0.63 -11.86
N GLN A 74 12.68 -0.09 -11.60
CA GLN A 74 13.96 -0.66 -12.03
C GLN A 74 14.47 -1.70 -11.04
N THR A 75 14.39 -1.39 -9.74
CA THR A 75 14.97 -2.24 -8.69
C THR A 75 13.95 -3.13 -7.98
N GLY A 76 12.65 -2.82 -8.08
CA GLY A 76 11.59 -3.47 -7.32
C GLY A 76 11.61 -3.12 -5.83
N ALA A 77 12.44 -2.17 -5.41
CA ALA A 77 12.55 -1.74 -4.02
C ALA A 77 11.35 -0.87 -3.61
N HIS A 78 10.91 -1.01 -2.36
CA HIS A 78 9.95 -0.09 -1.76
C HIS A 78 10.62 1.25 -1.49
N THR A 79 10.01 2.33 -1.99
CA THR A 79 10.55 3.69 -1.87
C THR A 79 9.81 4.50 -0.81
N ASP A 80 8.47 4.44 -0.82
CA ASP A 80 7.63 5.19 0.10
C ASP A 80 6.23 4.57 0.22
N THR A 81 5.50 4.87 1.30
CA THR A 81 4.10 4.48 1.49
C THR A 81 3.24 5.67 1.90
N THR A 82 2.18 5.94 1.15
CA THR A 82 1.20 6.98 1.46
C THR A 82 -0.11 6.38 1.94
N TRP A 83 -0.68 6.90 3.03
CA TRP A 83 -1.87 6.36 3.70
C TRP A 83 -3.10 7.27 3.56
N PHE A 84 -4.29 6.66 3.43
CA PHE A 84 -5.60 7.29 3.20
C PHE A 84 -6.66 6.72 4.13
#